data_AF-A0A3N5Z7D4-F1
#
_entry.id   AF-A0A3N5Z7D4-F1
#
_cell.length_a   1.000
_cell.length_b   1.000
_cell.length_c   1.000
_cell.angle_alpha   90.00
_cell.angle_beta   90.00
_cell.angle_gamma   90.00
#
_symmetry.space_group_name_H-M   'P 1'
#
loop_
_entity.id
_entity.type
_entity.pdbx_description
1 polymer ?
#
loop_
_entity_poly.entity_id
_entity_poly.type
_entity_poly.pdbx_seq_one_letter_code
_entity_poly.pdbx_strand_id
1 'polypeptide(L)'
;YVRGNEAILVLVDGYVARDYTGFYGGFPWDVREEGGDRDFGLYFRELVAHVDGRFRTLTDRGHRAVSGLSMGGFMSLWLSARYPDLIGSTSAFNPGPEFFTGNPGRRSLWRPKDHVANHAQSMVRLIRASGDFISQYHEETREAYANADQVDFEYRVDEYHKHWITSIAETFDFHRRAFANPVLNNVPVCWSHANPYLSFSVWGYNVNIDARDKGFTYLEDVRQGGFRVTTRRWAPDGPPIPGVRFTIKTPPVYAPGKRYRLLDHSLASGQTTTQEIEAGSDGRMTVVVDGTGHQISFAGLGTGALPPVLLPLTNKDRLRLAPGKDVALPIRIYNPRGEEMKEVTVELTTEYPTVELLSGSIQVQTIKSGGFVDLSKEMRVRFVGGGGYFAPARLQLRMVYDGWYTVSVPIDLLVVPGQIPRPAEVQVLDGREMTFKVFRQKGNQGGGGTVDLSVTEGKGNGNGILEPGEEATFWVRMEQGMDPFDKNTWHRCKVHTDSSWL
;
A
#
# COMPACT_ATOMS: atom_id res chain seq x y z
N TYR A 1 24.06 24.06 -11.15
CA TYR A 1 24.12 23.18 -9.97
C TYR A 1 24.63 21.79 -10.32
N VAL A 2 23.87 20.98 -11.07
CA VAL A 2 24.24 19.58 -11.42
C VAL A 2 25.62 19.45 -12.09
N ARG A 3 25.98 20.33 -13.02
CA ARG A 3 27.28 20.34 -13.73
C ARG A 3 28.51 20.34 -12.79
N GLY A 4 28.36 20.84 -11.55
CA GLY A 4 29.46 20.85 -10.56
C GLY A 4 29.61 19.54 -9.77
N ASN A 5 28.86 18.50 -10.11
CA ASN A 5 28.86 17.22 -9.40
C ASN A 5 29.08 16.06 -10.38
N GLU A 6 29.70 14.98 -9.91
CA GLU A 6 29.89 13.75 -10.67
C GLU A 6 28.58 12.96 -10.73
N ALA A 7 27.68 13.35 -11.63
CA ALA A 7 26.41 12.70 -11.85
C ALA A 7 26.04 12.70 -13.33
N ILE A 8 25.32 11.67 -13.75
CA ILE A 8 24.70 11.59 -15.08
C ILE A 8 23.21 11.90 -14.92
N LEU A 9 22.74 12.95 -15.59
CA LEU A 9 21.32 13.27 -15.67
C LEU A 9 20.75 12.71 -16.98
N VAL A 10 19.74 11.86 -16.87
CA VAL A 10 19.01 11.29 -18.00
C VAL A 10 17.61 11.89 -18.02
N LEU A 11 17.27 12.58 -19.11
CA LEU A 11 15.94 13.12 -19.33
C LEU A 11 15.17 12.20 -20.28
N VAL A 12 14.02 11.72 -19.84
CA VAL A 12 13.16 10.83 -20.61
C VAL A 12 11.90 11.59 -20.99
N ASP A 13 11.55 11.60 -22.28
CA ASP A 13 10.41 12.38 -22.79
C ASP A 13 9.05 11.69 -22.55
N GLY A 14 9.04 10.37 -22.43
CA GLY A 14 7.85 9.56 -22.18
C GLY A 14 6.80 9.61 -23.24
N TYR A 15 7.21 10.02 -24.43
CA TYR A 15 6.31 10.35 -25.50
C TYR A 15 5.57 9.10 -26.00
N VAL A 16 4.24 9.15 -25.93
CA VAL A 16 3.34 8.14 -26.50
C VAL A 16 2.51 8.80 -27.59
N ALA A 17 2.91 8.60 -28.85
CA ALA A 17 2.41 9.38 -29.99
C ALA A 17 0.88 9.43 -30.11
N ARG A 18 0.19 8.31 -29.91
CA ARG A 18 -1.28 8.25 -30.01
C ARG A 18 -2.00 9.08 -28.93
N ASP A 19 -1.35 9.25 -27.78
CA ASP A 19 -1.94 9.84 -26.58
C ASP A 19 -1.60 11.31 -26.45
N TYR A 20 -0.65 11.81 -27.25
CA TYR A 20 -0.11 13.14 -27.14
C TYR A 20 -0.90 14.12 -28.01
N THR A 21 -1.89 14.78 -27.43
CA THR A 21 -2.67 15.83 -28.11
C THR A 21 -2.13 17.26 -27.85
N GLY A 22 -1.05 17.37 -27.07
CA GLY A 22 -0.38 18.61 -26.68
C GLY A 22 0.26 18.47 -25.30
N PHE A 23 1.04 19.48 -24.87
CA PHE A 23 1.79 19.46 -23.60
C PHE A 23 0.90 19.17 -22.36
N TYR A 24 -0.36 19.62 -22.39
CA TYR A 24 -1.34 19.37 -21.32
C TYR A 24 -2.48 18.39 -21.69
N GLY A 25 -2.45 17.84 -22.91
CA GLY A 25 -3.57 17.07 -23.46
C GLY A 25 -3.33 15.56 -23.58
N GLY A 26 -2.18 15.07 -23.11
CA GLY A 26 -1.80 13.67 -23.23
C GLY A 26 -1.39 13.01 -21.93
N PHE A 27 -1.27 11.69 -21.99
CA PHE A 27 -0.73 10.86 -20.92
C PHE A 27 0.56 10.23 -21.43
N PRO A 28 1.70 10.95 -21.36
CA PRO A 28 2.99 10.32 -21.53
C PRO A 28 3.07 9.10 -20.58
N TRP A 29 3.84 8.07 -20.93
CA TRP A 29 3.97 6.81 -20.17
C TRP A 29 2.79 5.83 -20.20
N ASP A 30 1.72 6.11 -20.96
CA ASP A 30 0.61 5.18 -21.16
C ASP A 30 -0.04 4.73 -19.83
N VAL A 31 -0.43 5.69 -18.97
CA VAL A 31 -0.93 5.46 -17.60
C VAL A 31 -2.46 5.61 -17.42
N ARG A 32 -3.22 5.47 -18.51
CA ARG A 32 -4.70 5.54 -18.53
C ARG A 32 -5.36 4.19 -18.26
N GLU A 33 -6.65 4.15 -17.91
CA GLU A 33 -7.34 2.87 -17.68
C GLU A 33 -7.34 1.98 -18.94
N GLU A 34 -7.61 2.58 -20.10
CA GLU A 34 -7.64 1.94 -21.42
C GLU A 34 -6.26 1.65 -22.02
N GLY A 35 -5.18 2.13 -21.40
CA GLY A 35 -3.81 1.95 -21.89
C GLY A 35 -3.19 0.61 -21.49
N GLY A 36 -1.86 0.54 -21.54
CA GLY A 36 -1.03 -0.50 -20.92
C GLY A 36 -0.31 -1.41 -21.91
N ASP A 37 -0.49 -1.21 -23.22
CA ASP A 37 0.32 -1.85 -24.25
C ASP A 37 1.75 -1.30 -24.30
N ARG A 38 2.02 -0.15 -23.65
CA ARG A 38 3.37 0.30 -23.30
C ARG A 38 3.56 0.22 -21.80
N ASP A 39 4.61 -0.47 -21.38
CA ASP A 39 5.03 -0.49 -19.99
C ASP A 39 6.32 0.32 -19.82
N PHE A 40 6.17 1.57 -19.37
CA PHE A 40 7.33 2.42 -19.10
C PHE A 40 8.28 1.81 -18.05
N GLY A 41 7.77 1.02 -17.10
CA GLY A 41 8.64 0.35 -16.15
C GLY A 41 9.57 -0.67 -16.82
N LEU A 42 9.13 -1.37 -17.87
CA LEU A 42 10.02 -2.28 -18.62
C LEU A 42 11.08 -1.49 -19.39
N TYR A 43 10.64 -0.46 -20.12
CA TYR A 43 11.53 0.46 -20.83
C TYR A 43 12.54 1.12 -19.90
N PHE A 44 12.14 1.52 -18.69
CA PHE A 44 13.03 2.10 -17.69
C PHE A 44 14.19 1.16 -17.33
N ARG A 45 13.93 -0.15 -17.18
CA ARG A 45 14.99 -1.13 -16.91
C ARG A 45 15.95 -1.26 -18.10
N GLU A 46 15.42 -1.27 -19.32
CA GLU A 46 16.25 -1.27 -20.54
C GLU A 46 17.11 -0.01 -20.65
N LEU A 47 16.53 1.15 -20.34
CA LEU A 47 17.24 2.43 -20.31
C LEU A 47 18.36 2.43 -19.26
N VAL A 48 18.09 1.94 -18.04
CA VAL A 48 19.11 1.81 -17.00
C VAL A 48 20.25 0.91 -17.48
N ALA A 49 19.94 -0.26 -18.03
CA ALA A 49 20.96 -1.17 -18.56
C ALA A 49 21.77 -0.53 -19.70
N HIS A 50 21.13 0.24 -20.58
CA HIS A 50 21.82 0.97 -21.65
C HIS A 50 22.79 2.03 -21.10
N VAL A 51 22.35 2.82 -20.13
CA VAL A 51 23.18 3.88 -19.52
C VAL A 51 24.36 3.26 -18.77
N ASP A 52 24.12 2.24 -17.95
CA ASP A 52 25.16 1.55 -17.19
C ASP A 52 26.16 0.81 -18.09
N GLY A 53 25.72 0.33 -19.25
CA GLY A 53 26.61 -0.32 -20.23
C GLY A 53 27.43 0.64 -21.09
N ARG A 54 27.07 1.93 -21.14
CA ARG A 54 27.68 2.91 -22.06
C ARG A 54 28.45 4.03 -21.36
N PHE A 55 28.12 4.31 -20.11
CA PHE A 55 28.76 5.35 -19.30
C PHE A 55 29.34 4.76 -18.03
N ARG A 56 30.27 5.49 -17.40
CA ARG A 56 30.85 5.08 -16.12
C ARG A 56 29.90 5.45 -14.99
N THR A 57 29.00 4.54 -14.64
CA THR A 57 28.08 4.70 -13.51
C THR A 57 28.48 3.83 -12.32
N LEU A 58 28.01 4.21 -11.14
CA LEU A 58 27.88 3.30 -10.01
C LEU A 58 26.52 2.61 -10.17
N THR A 59 26.52 1.30 -10.42
CA THR A 59 25.33 0.59 -10.93
C THR A 59 24.39 0.11 -9.83
N ASP A 60 24.79 0.19 -8.56
CA ASP A 60 23.98 -0.21 -7.42
C ASP A 60 22.78 0.72 -7.21
N ARG A 61 21.80 0.27 -6.41
CA ARG A 61 20.57 1.02 -6.18
C ARG A 61 20.82 2.30 -5.37
N GLY A 62 21.77 2.27 -4.45
CA GLY A 62 22.12 3.38 -3.57
C GLY A 62 22.55 4.63 -4.34
N HIS A 63 23.13 4.45 -5.53
CA HIS A 63 23.56 5.55 -6.42
C HIS A 63 22.57 5.90 -7.54
N ARG A 64 21.32 5.43 -7.47
CA ARG A 64 20.30 5.70 -8.48
C ARG A 64 19.11 6.45 -7.90
N ALA A 65 18.78 7.57 -8.54
CA ALA A 65 17.67 8.43 -8.18
C ALA A 65 16.69 8.65 -9.33
N VAL A 66 15.42 8.89 -9.00
CA VAL A 66 14.37 9.33 -9.94
C VAL A 66 13.68 10.58 -9.42
N SER A 67 13.34 11.50 -10.33
CA SER A 67 12.66 12.75 -10.04
C SER A 67 11.66 13.12 -11.13
N GLY A 68 10.56 13.77 -10.77
CA GLY A 68 9.62 14.29 -11.76
C GLY A 68 8.54 15.21 -11.20
N LEU A 69 7.87 15.94 -12.10
CA LEU A 69 6.76 16.85 -11.81
C LEU A 69 5.43 16.22 -12.19
N SER A 70 4.35 16.42 -11.42
CA SER A 70 3.00 16.03 -11.83
C SER A 70 2.88 14.52 -12.03
N MET A 71 2.35 14.09 -13.18
CA MET A 71 2.45 12.72 -13.66
C MET A 71 3.89 12.17 -13.67
N GLY A 72 4.92 12.97 -13.95
CA GLY A 72 6.32 12.55 -13.79
C GLY A 72 6.72 12.34 -12.32
N GLY A 73 6.14 13.10 -11.40
CA GLY A 73 6.30 12.90 -9.96
C GLY A 73 5.63 11.62 -9.50
N PHE A 74 4.42 11.35 -10.00
CA PHE A 74 3.78 10.04 -9.86
C PHE A 74 4.67 8.92 -10.40
N MET A 75 5.20 9.06 -11.62
CA MET A 75 6.07 8.04 -12.22
C MET A 75 7.35 7.81 -11.42
N SER A 76 7.89 8.83 -10.77
CA SER A 76 9.06 8.71 -9.88
C SER A 76 8.73 7.89 -8.64
N LEU A 77 7.56 8.12 -8.03
CA LEU A 77 7.08 7.32 -6.90
C LEU A 77 6.76 5.89 -7.34
N TRP A 78 6.08 5.72 -8.47
CA TRP A 78 5.70 4.42 -9.03
C TRP A 78 6.92 3.58 -9.41
N LEU A 79 7.91 4.13 -10.11
CA LEU A 79 9.14 3.41 -10.46
C LEU A 79 9.91 2.98 -9.22
N SER A 80 10.07 3.88 -8.24
CA SER A 80 10.72 3.56 -6.97
C SER A 80 9.96 2.49 -6.19
N ALA A 81 8.62 2.51 -6.23
CA ALA A 81 7.78 1.50 -5.60
C ALA A 81 7.83 0.15 -6.32
N ARG A 82 7.95 0.15 -7.65
CA ARG A 82 7.94 -1.06 -8.47
C ARG A 82 9.29 -1.76 -8.47
N TYR A 83 10.37 -0.98 -8.46
CA TYR A 83 11.75 -1.46 -8.51
C TYR A 83 12.55 -0.95 -7.32
N PRO A 84 12.13 -1.28 -6.08
CA PRO A 84 12.85 -0.84 -4.90
C PRO A 84 14.28 -1.40 -4.90
N ASP A 85 14.52 -2.57 -5.50
CA ASP A 85 15.84 -3.18 -5.69
C ASP A 85 16.73 -2.49 -6.74
N LEU A 86 16.21 -1.51 -7.48
CA LEU A 86 16.95 -0.74 -8.50
C LEU A 86 17.14 0.75 -8.11
N ILE A 87 16.25 1.31 -7.29
CA ILE A 87 16.20 2.74 -6.96
C ILE A 87 16.33 2.93 -5.44
N GLY A 88 17.39 3.64 -5.02
CA GLY A 88 17.63 4.00 -3.62
C GLY A 88 17.00 5.33 -3.20
N SER A 89 16.73 6.24 -4.16
CA SER A 89 16.22 7.57 -3.85
C SER A 89 15.16 8.04 -4.85
N THR A 90 14.08 8.65 -4.37
CA THR A 90 13.01 9.20 -5.21
C THR A 90 12.58 10.56 -4.71
N SER A 91 12.36 11.49 -5.64
CA SER A 91 11.74 12.78 -5.34
C SER A 91 10.57 13.04 -6.27
N ALA A 92 9.53 13.68 -5.75
CA ALA A 92 8.36 14.01 -6.54
C ALA A 92 7.92 15.46 -6.28
N PHE A 93 7.95 16.26 -7.34
CA PHE A 93 7.43 17.60 -7.37
C PHE A 93 5.95 17.53 -7.73
N ASN A 94 5.09 18.00 -6.82
CA ASN A 94 3.65 18.08 -7.04
C ASN A 94 3.07 16.82 -7.70
N PRO A 95 3.29 15.62 -7.12
CA PRO A 95 2.98 14.35 -7.77
C PRO A 95 1.49 14.22 -8.08
N GLY A 96 1.19 13.76 -9.30
CA GLY A 96 -0.17 13.34 -9.63
C GLY A 96 -0.65 12.27 -8.65
N PRO A 97 -1.90 12.37 -8.15
CA PRO A 97 -2.31 11.61 -6.99
C PRO A 97 -2.63 10.16 -7.28
N GLU A 98 -3.00 9.85 -8.51
CA GLU A 98 -3.41 8.51 -8.92
C GLU A 98 -3.39 8.36 -10.44
N PHE A 99 -2.96 7.19 -10.90
CA PHE A 99 -3.06 6.75 -12.30
C PHE A 99 -3.24 5.24 -12.37
N PHE A 100 -3.53 4.72 -13.55
CA PHE A 100 -3.73 3.30 -13.76
C PHE A 100 -2.41 2.59 -14.05
N THR A 101 -2.20 1.42 -13.45
CA THR A 101 -1.00 0.58 -13.65
C THR A 101 -1.41 -0.90 -13.70
N GLY A 102 -0.54 -1.75 -14.25
CA GLY A 102 -0.82 -3.18 -14.45
C GLY A 102 -0.83 -3.58 -15.92
N ASN A 103 -1.14 -4.85 -16.19
CA ASN A 103 -1.21 -5.38 -17.56
C ASN A 103 -2.39 -4.79 -18.36
N PRO A 104 -2.28 -4.72 -19.70
CA PRO A 104 -3.36 -4.31 -20.57
C PRO A 104 -4.66 -5.08 -20.26
N GLY A 105 -5.80 -4.37 -20.28
CA GLY A 105 -7.12 -4.96 -20.03
C GLY A 105 -7.44 -5.28 -18.56
N ARG A 106 -6.49 -5.14 -17.64
CA ARG A 106 -6.69 -5.40 -16.20
C ARG A 106 -5.97 -4.41 -15.29
N ARG A 107 -5.91 -3.15 -15.71
CA ARG A 107 -5.22 -2.11 -14.95
C ARG A 107 -6.02 -1.69 -13.72
N SER A 108 -5.29 -1.42 -12.65
CA SER A 108 -5.86 -0.94 -11.39
C SER A 108 -5.41 0.49 -11.14
N LEU A 109 -6.31 1.29 -10.55
CA LEU A 109 -5.98 2.60 -10.02
C LEU A 109 -4.94 2.42 -8.91
N TRP A 110 -3.76 2.99 -9.09
CA TRP A 110 -2.67 2.96 -8.13
C TRP A 110 -2.46 4.36 -7.58
N ARG A 111 -2.35 4.47 -6.26
CA ARG A 111 -2.22 5.74 -5.53
C ARG A 111 -1.00 5.65 -4.63
N PRO A 112 -0.06 6.62 -4.65
CA PRO A 112 1.10 6.58 -3.78
C PRO A 112 0.76 6.38 -2.30
N LYS A 113 -0.34 7.00 -1.84
CA LYS A 113 -0.81 6.91 -0.45
C LYS A 113 -1.20 5.50 0.02
N ASP A 114 -1.56 4.59 -0.91
CA ASP A 114 -1.95 3.22 -0.55
C ASP A 114 -0.77 2.24 -0.57
N HIS A 115 0.39 2.66 -1.08
CA HIS A 115 1.51 1.78 -1.41
C HIS A 115 2.84 2.27 -0.83
N VAL A 116 2.79 3.08 0.23
CA VAL A 116 3.96 3.62 0.95
C VAL A 116 4.94 2.53 1.41
N ALA A 117 4.42 1.32 1.73
CA ALA A 117 5.25 0.19 2.16
C ALA A 117 6.26 -0.27 1.09
N ASN A 118 5.98 -0.05 -0.20
CA ASN A 118 6.93 -0.36 -1.26
C ASN A 118 8.18 0.52 -1.21
N HIS A 119 8.13 1.67 -0.53
CA HIS A 119 9.24 2.61 -0.39
C HIS A 119 10.04 2.42 0.88
N ALA A 120 9.75 1.39 1.69
CA ALA A 120 10.42 1.16 2.98
C ALA A 120 11.95 0.98 2.88
N GLN A 121 12.48 0.78 1.68
CA GLN A 121 13.91 0.61 1.42
C GLN A 121 14.54 1.78 0.65
N SER A 122 13.79 2.84 0.36
CA SER A 122 14.25 3.99 -0.42
C SER A 122 14.08 5.28 0.37
N MET A 123 14.93 6.27 0.11
CA MET A 123 14.71 7.63 0.59
C MET A 123 13.69 8.32 -0.31
N VAL A 124 12.65 8.93 0.27
CA VAL A 124 11.55 9.60 -0.45
C VAL A 124 11.48 11.07 -0.09
N ARG A 125 11.40 11.94 -1.09
CA ARG A 125 11.15 13.38 -0.89
C ARG A 125 9.94 13.86 -1.67
N LEU A 126 8.96 14.43 -0.98
CA LEU A 126 7.81 15.08 -1.60
C LEU A 126 7.98 16.60 -1.53
N ILE A 127 7.82 17.28 -2.67
CA ILE A 127 7.91 18.73 -2.79
C ILE A 127 6.58 19.26 -3.30
N ARG A 128 5.98 20.18 -2.55
CA ARG A 128 4.74 20.86 -2.90
C ARG A 128 5.00 22.35 -3.15
N ALA A 129 4.46 22.90 -4.23
CA ALA A 129 4.29 24.34 -4.39
C ALA A 129 3.00 24.81 -3.70
N SER A 130 3.02 25.93 -2.98
CA SER A 130 1.87 26.38 -2.17
C SER A 130 0.63 26.68 -3.01
N GLY A 131 0.80 27.25 -4.21
CA GLY A 131 -0.24 27.48 -5.21
C GLY A 131 -0.42 26.35 -6.22
N ASP A 132 0.04 25.14 -5.90
CA ASP A 132 -0.25 23.96 -6.70
C ASP A 132 -1.74 23.60 -6.63
N PHE A 133 -2.29 23.15 -7.74
CA PHE A 133 -3.70 22.78 -7.83
C PHE A 133 -4.03 21.36 -7.44
N ILE A 134 -2.97 20.56 -7.41
CA ILE A 134 -2.76 19.29 -6.76
C ILE A 134 -3.10 19.18 -5.29
N SER A 135 -3.09 20.34 -4.61
CA SER A 135 -2.48 20.47 -3.29
C SER A 135 -3.13 19.59 -2.23
N GLN A 136 -4.45 19.45 -2.29
CA GLN A 136 -5.19 18.60 -1.35
C GLN A 136 -4.69 17.16 -1.38
N TYR A 137 -4.49 16.58 -2.57
CA TYR A 137 -4.02 15.22 -2.69
C TYR A 137 -2.55 15.06 -2.26
N HIS A 138 -1.74 16.12 -2.38
CA HIS A 138 -0.38 16.10 -1.84
C HIS A 138 -0.38 16.01 -0.32
N GLU A 139 -1.30 16.69 0.35
CA GLU A 139 -1.43 16.60 1.82
C GLU A 139 -1.89 15.19 2.24
N GLU A 140 -2.85 14.58 1.55
CA GLU A 140 -3.23 13.18 1.82
C GLU A 140 -2.06 12.22 1.60
N THR A 141 -1.30 12.43 0.53
CA THR A 141 -0.11 11.62 0.24
C THR A 141 0.95 11.83 1.31
N ARG A 142 1.25 13.08 1.67
CA ARG A 142 2.17 13.44 2.77
C ARG A 142 1.75 12.76 4.06
N GLU A 143 0.48 12.81 4.43
CA GLU A 143 -0.03 12.15 5.64
C GLU A 143 0.20 10.65 5.61
N ALA A 144 0.01 9.98 4.48
CA ALA A 144 0.29 8.56 4.36
C ALA A 144 1.77 8.23 4.58
N TYR A 145 2.70 9.02 4.02
CA TYR A 145 4.14 8.84 4.23
C TYR A 145 4.59 9.23 5.64
N ALA A 146 4.06 10.32 6.19
CA ALA A 146 4.38 10.77 7.56
C ALA A 146 3.94 9.76 8.63
N ASN A 147 2.90 8.97 8.34
CA ASN A 147 2.45 7.88 9.20
C ASN A 147 3.15 6.55 8.91
N ALA A 148 4.15 6.49 8.00
CA ALA A 148 4.84 5.26 7.63
C ALA A 148 6.29 5.27 8.14
N ASP A 149 6.49 4.93 9.42
CA ASP A 149 7.78 5.00 10.13
C ASP A 149 8.92 4.23 9.44
N GLN A 150 8.57 3.23 8.61
CA GLN A 150 9.51 2.43 7.85
C GLN A 150 10.08 3.13 6.61
N VAL A 151 9.55 4.30 6.22
CA VAL A 151 9.99 5.05 5.04
C VAL A 151 10.81 6.26 5.49
N ASP A 152 12.04 6.37 5.00
CA ASP A 152 12.84 7.58 5.16
C ASP A 152 12.25 8.69 4.28
N PHE A 153 11.51 9.61 4.91
CA PHE A 153 10.62 10.54 4.23
C PHE A 153 10.93 12.00 4.59
N GLU A 154 11.11 12.84 3.56
CA GLU A 154 11.20 14.29 3.68
C GLU A 154 10.04 14.98 2.94
N TYR A 155 9.41 15.96 3.59
CA TYR A 155 8.41 16.83 2.97
C TYR A 155 8.91 18.27 2.89
N ARG A 156 8.66 18.93 1.77
CA ARG A 156 8.94 20.35 1.58
C ARG A 156 7.75 21.07 0.96
N VAL A 157 7.41 22.22 1.53
CA VAL A 157 6.50 23.20 0.91
C VAL A 157 7.32 24.39 0.45
N ASP A 158 7.18 24.75 -0.81
CA ASP A 158 7.76 25.95 -1.39
C ASP A 158 6.67 26.97 -1.69
N GLU A 159 6.90 28.22 -1.27
CA GLU A 159 5.99 29.32 -1.59
C GLU A 159 6.08 29.69 -3.07
N TYR A 160 5.16 29.15 -3.87
CA TYR A 160 5.12 29.36 -5.30
C TYR A 160 3.69 29.18 -5.85
N HIS A 161 3.20 30.17 -6.58
CA HIS A 161 1.81 30.32 -7.00
C HIS A 161 1.34 29.38 -8.14
N LYS A 162 2.18 28.42 -8.58
CA LYS A 162 1.93 27.58 -9.76
C LYS A 162 2.37 26.15 -9.52
N HIS A 163 1.78 25.26 -10.32
CA HIS A 163 2.26 23.89 -10.51
C HIS A 163 3.61 23.88 -11.21
N TRP A 164 4.68 23.69 -10.45
CA TRP A 164 6.05 23.94 -10.92
C TRP A 164 7.12 23.13 -10.18
N ILE A 165 8.29 22.99 -10.79
CA ILE A 165 9.49 22.42 -10.13
C ILE A 165 10.20 23.53 -9.37
N THR A 166 10.26 23.40 -8.06
CA THR A 166 10.96 24.32 -7.14
C THR A 166 12.16 23.60 -6.51
N SER A 167 13.05 24.34 -5.81
CA SER A 167 14.10 23.76 -4.95
C SER A 167 14.96 22.65 -5.57
N ILE A 168 15.36 22.83 -6.84
CA ILE A 168 16.11 21.82 -7.60
C ILE A 168 17.46 21.49 -6.93
N ALA A 169 18.14 22.51 -6.39
CA ALA A 169 19.44 22.33 -5.74
C ALA A 169 19.32 21.48 -4.47
N GLU A 170 18.34 21.80 -3.62
CA GLU A 170 18.07 21.07 -2.38
C GLU A 170 17.58 19.64 -2.64
N THR A 171 16.81 19.42 -3.70
CA THR A 171 16.42 18.07 -4.13
C THR A 171 17.62 17.27 -4.64
N PHE A 172 18.56 17.92 -5.34
CA PHE A 172 19.79 17.26 -5.73
C PHE A 172 20.68 16.92 -4.52
N ASP A 173 20.74 17.79 -3.51
CA ASP A 173 21.45 17.51 -2.26
C ASP A 173 20.82 16.36 -1.46
N PHE A 174 19.49 16.26 -1.49
CA PHE A 174 18.78 15.09 -0.96
C PHE A 174 19.22 13.79 -1.64
N HIS A 175 19.27 13.75 -2.97
CA HIS A 175 19.76 12.56 -3.69
C HIS A 175 21.23 12.26 -3.38
N ARG A 176 22.07 13.29 -3.25
CA ARG A 176 23.47 13.09 -2.83
C ARG A 176 23.59 12.49 -1.42
N ARG A 177 22.71 12.86 -0.48
CA ARG A 177 22.68 12.22 0.85
C ARG A 177 22.32 10.74 0.74
N ALA A 178 21.37 10.41 -0.15
CA ALA A 178 21.05 9.01 -0.44
C ALA A 178 22.25 8.26 -1.05
N PHE A 179 22.96 8.87 -2.00
CA PHE A 179 24.15 8.26 -2.62
C PHE A 179 25.27 8.01 -1.61
N ALA A 180 25.39 8.87 -0.59
CA ALA A 180 26.33 8.69 0.50
C ALA A 180 25.85 7.71 1.59
N ASN A 181 24.65 7.14 1.48
CA ASN A 181 24.07 6.23 2.47
C ASN A 181 24.27 4.76 2.05
N PRO A 182 25.31 4.06 2.55
CA PRO A 182 25.59 2.68 2.16
C PRO A 182 24.50 1.68 2.60
N VAL A 183 23.66 2.04 3.59
CA VAL A 183 22.57 1.17 4.07
C VAL A 183 21.55 0.90 2.98
N LEU A 184 21.38 1.81 2.02
CA LEU A 184 20.48 1.62 0.87
C LEU A 184 20.89 0.45 -0.03
N ASN A 185 22.13 -0.03 0.05
CA ASN A 185 22.58 -1.19 -0.72
C ASN A 185 22.41 -2.52 0.00
N ASN A 186 21.97 -2.52 1.26
CA ASN A 186 21.69 -3.76 1.98
C ASN A 186 20.46 -4.45 1.42
N VAL A 187 20.51 -5.78 1.36
CA VAL A 187 19.30 -6.58 1.14
C VAL A 187 18.46 -6.49 2.42
N PRO A 188 17.18 -6.08 2.34
CA PRO A 188 16.33 -5.97 3.51
C PRO A 188 16.13 -7.33 4.18
N VAL A 189 16.32 -7.37 5.51
CA VAL A 189 16.00 -8.56 6.32
C VAL A 189 14.51 -8.88 6.27
N CYS A 190 13.68 -7.83 6.17
CA CYS A 190 12.24 -7.92 6.02
C CYS A 190 11.72 -6.82 5.10
N TRP A 191 10.80 -7.13 4.21
CA TRP A 191 10.18 -6.15 3.31
C TRP A 191 8.77 -6.57 2.91
N SER A 192 8.01 -5.60 2.39
CA SER A 192 6.68 -5.80 1.82
C SER A 192 6.60 -5.13 0.45
N HIS A 193 5.75 -5.65 -0.43
CA HIS A 193 5.59 -5.15 -1.80
C HIS A 193 4.19 -5.42 -2.34
N ALA A 194 3.56 -4.39 -2.87
CA ALA A 194 2.32 -4.48 -3.63
C ALA A 194 2.60 -4.32 -5.13
N ASN A 195 2.01 -5.17 -5.97
CA ASN A 195 2.19 -5.10 -7.43
C ASN A 195 0.92 -5.47 -8.21
N PRO A 196 0.52 -4.68 -9.23
CA PRO A 196 -0.65 -4.98 -10.07
C PRO A 196 -0.36 -5.86 -11.30
N TYR A 197 0.90 -6.17 -11.60
CA TYR A 197 1.28 -6.96 -12.77
C TYR A 197 1.20 -8.45 -12.48
N LEU A 198 0.84 -9.23 -13.51
CA LEU A 198 0.76 -10.70 -13.46
C LEU A 198 2.13 -11.36 -13.29
N SER A 199 3.20 -10.65 -13.65
CA SER A 199 4.58 -11.13 -13.49
C SER A 199 5.46 -9.99 -13.03
N PHE A 200 6.21 -10.22 -11.95
CA PHE A 200 7.18 -9.26 -11.44
C PHE A 200 8.30 -9.96 -10.67
N SER A 201 9.42 -9.24 -10.54
CA SER A 201 10.55 -9.64 -9.71
C SER A 201 10.89 -8.51 -8.76
N VAL A 202 11.24 -8.85 -7.53
CA VAL A 202 11.63 -7.88 -6.51
C VAL A 202 12.50 -8.59 -5.47
N TRP A 203 13.66 -8.04 -5.13
CA TRP A 203 14.59 -8.63 -4.14
C TRP A 203 14.93 -10.11 -4.40
N GLY A 204 15.03 -10.48 -5.68
CA GLY A 204 15.31 -11.85 -6.13
C GLY A 204 14.11 -12.81 -6.14
N TYR A 205 12.97 -12.44 -5.56
CA TYR A 205 11.72 -13.19 -5.72
C TYR A 205 11.18 -13.00 -7.13
N ASN A 206 10.57 -14.05 -7.69
CA ASN A 206 9.87 -14.01 -8.97
C ASN A 206 8.46 -14.51 -8.76
N VAL A 207 7.48 -13.68 -9.08
CA VAL A 207 6.07 -13.97 -8.86
C VAL A 207 5.38 -14.01 -10.20
N ASN A 208 4.68 -15.10 -10.47
CA ASN A 208 3.77 -15.23 -11.60
C ASN A 208 2.37 -15.55 -11.09
N ILE A 209 1.38 -14.92 -11.69
CA ILE A 209 -0.02 -14.97 -11.28
C ILE A 209 -0.85 -15.35 -12.50
N ASP A 210 -1.67 -16.38 -12.35
CA ASP A 210 -2.76 -16.66 -13.27
C ASP A 210 -4.04 -16.05 -12.71
N ALA A 211 -4.45 -14.91 -13.28
CA ALA A 211 -5.63 -14.16 -12.89
C ALA A 211 -6.25 -13.44 -14.09
N ARG A 212 -7.59 -13.48 -14.19
CA ARG A 212 -8.35 -12.73 -15.19
C ARG A 212 -8.66 -11.31 -14.75
N ASP A 213 -9.02 -11.16 -13.48
CA ASP A 213 -9.47 -9.89 -12.90
C ASP A 213 -8.30 -8.93 -12.63
N LYS A 214 -8.61 -7.62 -12.65
CA LYS A 214 -7.70 -6.57 -12.17
C LYS A 214 -7.51 -6.62 -10.66
N GLY A 215 -6.36 -6.14 -10.19
CA GLY A 215 -6.07 -6.04 -8.77
C GLY A 215 -4.57 -6.02 -8.47
N PHE A 216 -4.26 -6.20 -7.20
CA PHE A 216 -2.92 -6.17 -6.64
C PHE A 216 -2.60 -7.48 -5.95
N THR A 217 -1.35 -7.90 -6.07
CA THR A 217 -0.71 -8.90 -5.21
C THR A 217 0.08 -8.19 -4.15
N TYR A 218 -0.07 -8.64 -2.90
CA TYR A 218 0.72 -8.18 -1.77
C TYR A 218 1.60 -9.33 -1.30
N LEU A 219 2.90 -9.07 -1.26
CA LEU A 219 3.84 -9.84 -0.45
C LEU A 219 4.12 -9.02 0.81
N GLU A 220 3.88 -9.59 1.98
CA GLU A 220 4.02 -8.88 3.25
C GLU A 220 4.94 -9.66 4.18
N ASP A 221 5.70 -8.94 5.00
CA ASP A 221 6.63 -9.51 5.99
C ASP A 221 7.59 -10.55 5.40
N VAL A 222 8.05 -10.33 4.16
CA VAL A 222 8.91 -11.26 3.44
C VAL A 222 10.26 -11.36 4.13
N ARG A 223 10.64 -12.56 4.53
CA ARG A 223 11.91 -12.93 5.15
C ARG A 223 12.41 -14.22 4.48
N GLN A 224 13.68 -14.57 4.69
CA GLN A 224 14.22 -15.86 4.21
C GLN A 224 13.38 -17.06 4.69
N GLY A 225 12.87 -17.02 5.93
CA GLY A 225 12.10 -18.11 6.50
C GLY A 225 10.61 -18.13 6.12
N GLY A 226 10.06 -17.12 5.45
CA GLY A 226 8.63 -17.10 5.15
C GLY A 226 8.13 -15.74 4.67
N PHE A 227 6.87 -15.69 4.28
CA PHE A 227 6.19 -14.49 3.81
C PHE A 227 4.68 -14.66 3.92
N ARG A 228 3.95 -13.54 3.89
CA ARG A 228 2.51 -13.53 3.66
C ARG A 228 2.24 -13.14 2.22
N VAL A 229 1.25 -13.78 1.60
CA VAL A 229 0.76 -13.42 0.27
C VAL A 229 -0.75 -13.26 0.29
N THR A 230 -1.25 -12.14 -0.22
CA THR A 230 -2.67 -11.84 -0.37
C THR A 230 -2.97 -11.15 -1.70
N THR A 231 -4.25 -11.07 -2.06
CA THR A 231 -4.72 -10.31 -3.23
C THR A 231 -5.78 -9.29 -2.83
N ARG A 232 -5.90 -8.22 -3.61
CA ARG A 232 -7.06 -7.31 -3.55
C ARG A 232 -7.45 -6.83 -4.93
N ARG A 233 -8.75 -6.85 -5.27
CA ARG A 233 -9.26 -6.32 -6.55
C ARG A 233 -9.02 -4.81 -6.71
N TRP A 234 -8.97 -4.07 -5.60
CA TRP A 234 -8.56 -2.66 -5.53
C TRP A 234 -7.88 -2.35 -4.19
N ALA A 235 -7.10 -1.28 -4.14
CA ALA A 235 -6.43 -0.84 -2.93
C ALA A 235 -7.23 0.26 -2.18
N PRO A 236 -7.08 0.37 -0.85
CA PRO A 236 -6.36 -0.55 0.02
C PRO A 236 -7.23 -1.71 0.55
N ASP A 237 -8.55 -1.67 0.37
CA ASP A 237 -9.51 -2.51 1.11
C ASP A 237 -10.39 -3.40 0.22
N GLY A 238 -10.03 -3.59 -1.04
CA GLY A 238 -10.77 -4.48 -1.94
C GLY A 238 -10.74 -5.93 -1.47
N PRO A 239 -11.77 -6.72 -1.85
CA PRO A 239 -11.82 -8.14 -1.56
C PRO A 239 -10.71 -8.89 -2.31
N PRO A 240 -10.37 -10.12 -1.88
CA PRO A 240 -9.49 -11.00 -2.63
C PRO A 240 -9.93 -11.22 -4.08
N ILE A 241 -8.96 -11.42 -4.96
CA ILE A 241 -9.22 -11.77 -6.36
C ILE A 241 -9.59 -13.27 -6.40
N PRO A 242 -10.78 -13.64 -6.90
CA PRO A 242 -11.23 -15.02 -6.92
C PRO A 242 -10.48 -15.84 -7.98
N GLY A 243 -10.33 -17.15 -7.74
CA GLY A 243 -9.83 -18.10 -8.73
C GLY A 243 -8.39 -17.87 -9.19
N VAL A 244 -7.56 -17.23 -8.36
CA VAL A 244 -6.16 -16.93 -8.67
C VAL A 244 -5.26 -18.09 -8.29
N ARG A 245 -4.21 -18.31 -9.10
CA ARG A 245 -3.10 -19.20 -8.77
C ARG A 245 -1.77 -18.43 -8.81
N PHE A 246 -1.00 -18.55 -7.74
CA PHE A 246 0.34 -18.01 -7.62
C PHE A 246 1.40 -19.05 -7.93
N THR A 247 2.49 -18.62 -8.55
CA THR A 247 3.76 -19.33 -8.55
C THR A 247 4.84 -18.35 -8.08
N ILE A 248 5.36 -18.58 -6.88
CA ILE A 248 6.36 -17.73 -6.24
C ILE A 248 7.67 -18.51 -6.16
N LYS A 249 8.71 -17.99 -6.82
CA LYS A 249 10.06 -18.53 -6.76
C LYS A 249 10.93 -17.62 -5.89
N THR A 250 11.51 -18.18 -4.83
CA THR A 250 12.33 -17.44 -3.86
C THR A 250 13.74 -17.13 -4.42
N PRO A 251 14.53 -16.28 -3.73
CA PRO A 251 15.95 -16.08 -4.01
C PRO A 251 16.78 -17.34 -3.71
N PRO A 252 18.01 -17.46 -4.26
CA PRO A 252 18.86 -18.64 -4.12
C PRO A 252 19.58 -18.70 -2.76
N VAL A 253 18.81 -18.72 -1.67
CA VAL A 253 19.32 -18.65 -0.27
C VAL A 253 19.13 -19.96 0.50
N TYR A 254 18.65 -21.01 -0.17
CA TYR A 254 18.42 -22.33 0.42
C TYR A 254 19.50 -23.30 -0.05
N ALA A 255 19.82 -24.29 0.78
CA ALA A 255 20.84 -25.29 0.45
C ALA A 255 20.33 -26.18 -0.71
N PRO A 256 21.03 -26.21 -1.87
CA PRO A 256 20.57 -26.94 -3.06
C PRO A 256 20.28 -28.42 -2.79
N GLY A 257 19.14 -28.92 -3.29
CA GLY A 257 18.70 -30.31 -3.13
C GLY A 257 18.35 -30.73 -1.70
N LYS A 258 18.32 -29.79 -0.74
CA LYS A 258 17.90 -30.09 0.64
C LYS A 258 16.39 -29.94 0.79
N ARG A 259 15.84 -30.80 1.65
CA ARG A 259 14.42 -30.79 2.02
C ARG A 259 14.16 -29.83 3.18
N TYR A 260 13.01 -29.20 3.11
CA TYR A 260 12.44 -28.29 4.09
C TYR A 260 10.98 -28.70 4.33
N ARG A 261 10.43 -28.36 5.49
CA ARG A 261 8.98 -28.41 5.69
C ARG A 261 8.38 -27.06 5.32
N LEU A 262 7.34 -27.08 4.49
CA LEU A 262 6.52 -25.93 4.15
C LEU A 262 5.27 -25.95 5.05
N LEU A 263 5.13 -24.92 5.88
CA LEU A 263 3.93 -24.63 6.64
C LEU A 263 3.12 -23.59 5.87
N ASP A 264 1.91 -23.94 5.48
CA ASP A 264 0.99 -23.03 4.79
C ASP A 264 -0.27 -22.84 5.64
N HIS A 265 -0.35 -21.68 6.30
CA HIS A 265 -1.52 -21.27 7.07
C HIS A 265 -2.46 -20.44 6.20
N SER A 266 -3.62 -21.02 5.87
CA SER A 266 -4.67 -20.38 5.09
C SER A 266 -5.39 -19.33 5.94
N LEU A 267 -5.38 -18.07 5.50
CA LEU A 267 -6.05 -16.96 6.18
C LEU A 267 -7.58 -17.06 6.07
N ALA A 268 -8.08 -17.73 5.03
CA ALA A 268 -9.51 -17.93 4.82
C ALA A 268 -10.10 -19.03 5.71
N SER A 269 -9.40 -20.17 5.86
CA SER A 269 -9.89 -21.31 6.66
C SER A 269 -9.37 -21.31 8.10
N GLY A 270 -8.29 -20.58 8.38
CA GLY A 270 -7.57 -20.62 9.66
C GLY A 270 -6.83 -21.93 9.92
N GLN A 271 -6.70 -22.79 8.91
CA GLN A 271 -6.02 -24.09 9.01
C GLN A 271 -4.60 -24.01 8.46
N THR A 272 -3.70 -24.80 9.05
CA THR A 272 -2.32 -24.94 8.58
C THR A 272 -2.12 -26.31 7.98
N THR A 273 -1.63 -26.35 6.74
CA THR A 273 -1.14 -27.58 6.11
C THR A 273 0.37 -27.65 6.21
N THR A 274 0.91 -28.87 6.26
CA THR A 274 2.35 -29.11 6.31
C THR A 274 2.72 -30.10 5.21
N GLN A 275 3.70 -29.75 4.40
CA GLN A 275 4.24 -30.63 3.36
C GLN A 275 5.76 -30.52 3.28
N GLU A 276 6.42 -31.52 2.70
CA GLU A 276 7.83 -31.40 2.35
C GLU A 276 7.99 -30.61 1.05
N ILE A 277 9.03 -29.79 0.98
CA ILE A 277 9.47 -29.08 -0.23
C ILE A 277 10.99 -29.22 -0.36
N GLU A 278 11.48 -29.30 -1.60
CA GLU A 278 12.90 -29.42 -1.89
C GLU A 278 13.43 -28.16 -2.56
N ALA A 279 14.62 -27.70 -2.14
CA ALA A 279 15.33 -26.64 -2.82
C ALA A 279 15.77 -27.12 -4.20
N GLY A 280 15.51 -26.35 -5.26
CA GLY A 280 16.08 -26.60 -6.56
C GLY A 280 17.61 -26.64 -6.54
N SER A 281 18.22 -27.16 -7.61
CA SER A 281 19.68 -27.14 -7.78
C SER A 281 20.25 -25.71 -7.80
N ASP A 282 19.42 -24.72 -8.09
CA ASP A 282 19.72 -23.29 -8.05
C ASP A 282 19.55 -22.67 -6.64
N GLY A 283 19.25 -23.47 -5.62
CA GLY A 283 19.07 -23.02 -4.23
C GLY A 283 17.76 -22.26 -4.00
N ARG A 284 16.77 -22.37 -4.89
CA ARG A 284 15.48 -21.66 -4.80
C ARG A 284 14.33 -22.60 -4.44
N MET A 285 13.31 -22.06 -3.78
CA MET A 285 12.03 -22.72 -3.51
C MET A 285 10.99 -22.24 -4.51
N THR A 286 10.11 -23.14 -4.94
CA THR A 286 8.92 -22.79 -5.74
C THR A 286 7.66 -23.13 -4.95
N VAL A 287 6.89 -22.11 -4.59
CA VAL A 287 5.64 -22.23 -3.84
C VAL A 287 4.48 -21.90 -4.76
N VAL A 288 3.42 -22.71 -4.69
CA VAL A 288 2.18 -22.51 -5.44
C VAL A 288 1.02 -22.44 -4.45
N VAL A 289 0.27 -21.33 -4.48
CA VAL A 289 -0.87 -21.08 -3.58
C VAL A 289 -2.01 -20.41 -4.34
N ASP A 290 -3.18 -20.30 -3.72
CA ASP A 290 -4.34 -19.64 -4.31
C ASP A 290 -4.49 -18.17 -3.88
N GLY A 291 -5.55 -17.52 -4.37
CA GLY A 291 -5.89 -16.11 -4.12
C GLY A 291 -6.38 -15.76 -2.71
N THR A 292 -6.69 -16.74 -1.85
CA THR A 292 -7.48 -16.55 -0.62
C THR A 292 -6.68 -16.01 0.56
N GLY A 293 -5.36 -15.93 0.42
CA GLY A 293 -4.46 -15.37 1.41
C GLY A 293 -3.78 -16.44 2.26
N HIS A 294 -2.45 -16.39 2.31
CA HIS A 294 -1.62 -17.43 2.92
C HIS A 294 -0.48 -16.83 3.73
N GLN A 295 -0.22 -17.41 4.91
CA GLN A 295 1.01 -17.19 5.67
C GLN A 295 1.92 -18.41 5.45
N ILE A 296 2.99 -18.21 4.68
CA ILE A 296 3.94 -19.23 4.27
C ILE A 296 5.17 -19.20 5.15
N SER A 297 5.60 -20.37 5.62
CA SER A 297 6.84 -20.53 6.39
C SER A 297 7.61 -21.77 5.94
N PHE A 298 8.94 -21.66 5.91
CA PHE A 298 9.86 -22.74 5.63
C PHE A 298 10.56 -23.14 6.93
N ALA A 299 10.56 -24.42 7.25
CA ALA A 299 11.25 -24.98 8.41
C ALA A 299 12.35 -25.95 7.95
N GLY A 300 13.60 -25.55 8.15
CA GLY A 300 14.79 -26.34 7.82
C GLY A 300 16.06 -25.54 8.07
N LEU A 301 17.14 -25.95 7.40
CA LEU A 301 18.46 -25.33 7.58
C LEU A 301 18.42 -23.83 7.23
N GLY A 302 18.75 -22.99 8.20
CA GLY A 302 18.83 -21.53 8.03
C GLY A 302 17.50 -20.77 8.17
N THR A 303 16.40 -21.42 8.56
CA THR A 303 15.08 -20.77 8.65
C THR A 303 14.44 -20.77 10.05
N GLY A 304 15.10 -21.35 11.06
CA GLY A 304 14.52 -21.54 12.40
C GLY A 304 14.34 -20.27 13.24
N ALA A 305 15.01 -19.17 12.91
CA ALA A 305 15.05 -17.95 13.73
C ALA A 305 13.92 -16.94 13.44
N LEU A 306 12.72 -17.41 13.05
CA LEU A 306 11.61 -16.52 12.73
C LEU A 306 10.93 -15.96 14.00
N PRO A 307 10.57 -14.68 14.05
CA PRO A 307 9.76 -14.16 15.15
C PRO A 307 8.32 -14.72 15.09
N PRO A 308 7.56 -14.68 16.20
CA PRO A 308 6.11 -14.84 16.16
C PRO A 308 5.49 -13.80 15.20
N VAL A 309 4.40 -14.18 14.53
CA VAL A 309 3.77 -13.36 13.49
C VAL A 309 2.37 -12.94 13.93
N LEU A 310 2.08 -11.64 13.88
CA LEU A 310 0.72 -11.13 14.02
C LEU A 310 -0.07 -11.44 12.74
N LEU A 311 -1.11 -12.27 12.83
CA LEU A 311 -2.02 -12.50 11.72
C LEU A 311 -2.89 -11.27 11.46
N PRO A 312 -3.43 -11.09 10.23
CA PRO A 312 -4.27 -9.94 9.91
C PRO A 312 -5.43 -9.76 10.90
N LEU A 313 -5.59 -8.52 11.36
CA LEU A 313 -6.67 -8.12 12.28
C LEU A 313 -8.02 -8.01 11.57
N THR A 314 -8.00 -7.81 10.25
CA THR A 314 -9.20 -7.70 9.42
C THR A 314 -8.90 -8.20 8.00
N ASN A 315 -9.94 -8.57 7.27
CA ASN A 315 -9.86 -8.83 5.82
C ASN A 315 -9.89 -7.54 4.98
N LYS A 316 -10.22 -6.39 5.61
CA LYS A 316 -10.17 -5.04 5.00
C LYS A 316 -8.76 -4.45 5.10
N ASP A 317 -8.60 -3.16 4.85
CA ASP A 317 -7.33 -2.43 4.97
C ASP A 317 -6.89 -2.22 6.43
N ARG A 318 -7.76 -1.62 7.25
CA ARG A 318 -7.50 -1.24 8.63
C ARG A 318 -8.75 -1.40 9.48
N LEU A 319 -8.55 -1.65 10.78
CA LEU A 319 -9.64 -1.60 11.74
C LEU A 319 -10.17 -0.16 11.84
N ARG A 320 -11.50 -0.02 11.78
CA ARG A 320 -12.23 1.22 12.02
C ARG A 320 -13.04 1.03 13.30
N LEU A 321 -12.71 1.75 14.36
CA LEU A 321 -13.22 1.49 15.70
C LEU A 321 -13.94 2.72 16.26
N ALA A 322 -15.13 2.52 16.83
CA ALA A 322 -15.90 3.60 17.44
C ALA A 322 -15.30 4.02 18.80
N PRO A 323 -15.32 5.32 19.13
CA PRO A 323 -14.87 5.81 20.42
C PRO A 323 -15.88 5.48 21.53
N GLY A 324 -15.42 5.55 22.78
CA GLY A 324 -16.23 5.38 23.99
C GLY A 324 -16.67 3.95 24.29
N LYS A 325 -16.25 2.96 23.49
CA LYS A 325 -16.55 1.53 23.71
C LYS A 325 -15.29 0.75 24.03
N ASP A 326 -15.44 -0.24 24.91
CA ASP A 326 -14.42 -1.27 25.12
C ASP A 326 -14.39 -2.19 23.90
N VAL A 327 -13.22 -2.35 23.32
CA VAL A 327 -13.01 -3.18 22.13
C VAL A 327 -12.00 -4.27 22.46
N ALA A 328 -12.37 -5.51 22.16
CA ALA A 328 -11.45 -6.63 22.08
C ALA A 328 -10.80 -6.62 20.69
N LEU A 329 -9.47 -6.51 20.63
CA LEU A 329 -8.74 -6.49 19.37
C LEU A 329 -8.51 -7.93 18.90
N PRO A 330 -8.70 -8.27 17.61
CA PRO A 330 -8.55 -9.62 17.07
C PRO A 330 -7.07 -10.04 16.92
N ILE A 331 -6.31 -10.00 18.02
CA ILE A 331 -4.87 -10.28 18.05
C ILE A 331 -4.67 -11.79 18.06
N ARG A 332 -4.17 -12.31 16.94
CA ARG A 332 -3.82 -13.73 16.77
C ARG A 332 -2.34 -13.86 16.47
N ILE A 333 -1.61 -14.56 17.33
CA ILE A 333 -0.15 -14.72 17.22
C ILE A 333 0.16 -16.12 16.69
N TYR A 334 0.70 -16.16 15.48
CA TYR A 334 1.08 -17.37 14.76
C TYR A 334 2.54 -17.73 15.00
N ASN A 335 2.81 -19.02 15.15
CA ASN A 335 4.16 -19.58 15.20
C ASN A 335 4.57 -20.10 13.80
N PRO A 336 5.45 -19.38 13.09
CA PRO A 336 5.93 -19.79 11.76
C PRO A 336 7.04 -20.85 11.79
N ARG A 337 7.53 -21.26 12.96
CA ARG A 337 8.65 -22.20 13.07
C ARG A 337 8.17 -23.64 12.95
N GLY A 338 9.12 -24.52 12.59
CA GLY A 338 8.93 -25.97 12.59
C GLY A 338 8.90 -26.60 14.00
N GLU A 339 9.10 -25.79 15.04
CA GLU A 339 9.17 -26.19 16.45
C GLU A 339 8.21 -25.33 17.26
N GLU A 340 7.89 -25.77 18.49
CA GLU A 340 7.06 -25.00 19.41
C GLU A 340 7.79 -23.74 19.89
N MET A 341 7.06 -22.63 20.01
CA MET A 341 7.53 -21.44 20.72
C MET A 341 7.04 -21.51 22.16
N LYS A 342 7.93 -21.22 23.12
CA LYS A 342 7.62 -21.24 24.55
C LYS A 342 7.76 -19.84 25.14
N GLU A 343 6.97 -19.59 26.19
CA GLU A 343 7.06 -18.38 27.03
C GLU A 343 7.06 -17.08 26.22
N VAL A 344 6.19 -16.98 25.22
CA VAL A 344 6.07 -15.79 24.38
C VAL A 344 5.30 -14.72 25.15
N THR A 345 5.97 -13.64 25.55
CA THR A 345 5.31 -12.50 26.17
C THR A 345 4.82 -11.54 25.09
N VAL A 346 3.54 -11.15 25.17
CA VAL A 346 2.89 -10.25 24.23
C VAL A 346 2.36 -9.05 25.00
N GLU A 347 2.75 -7.84 24.59
CA GLU A 347 2.42 -6.58 25.25
C GLU A 347 1.96 -5.53 24.23
N LEU A 348 0.81 -4.91 24.47
CA LEU A 348 0.34 -3.72 23.78
C LEU A 348 0.82 -2.46 24.50
N THR A 349 1.35 -1.52 23.74
CA THR A 349 1.69 -0.18 24.21
C THR A 349 1.15 0.86 23.22
N THR A 350 1.00 2.11 23.67
CA THR A 350 0.53 3.21 22.83
C THR A 350 1.10 4.52 23.33
N GLU A 351 1.49 5.39 22.41
CA GLU A 351 1.86 6.78 22.71
C GLU A 351 0.68 7.74 22.41
N TYR A 352 -0.40 7.23 21.81
CA TYR A 352 -1.57 8.03 21.47
C TYR A 352 -2.41 8.26 22.74
N PRO A 353 -2.55 9.52 23.22
CA PRO A 353 -3.32 9.82 24.43
C PRO A 353 -4.83 9.58 24.25
N THR A 354 -5.27 9.38 23.01
CA THR A 354 -6.66 9.04 22.65
C THR A 354 -6.96 7.54 22.75
N VAL A 355 -5.99 6.72 23.17
CA VAL A 355 -6.12 5.27 23.31
C VAL A 355 -5.86 4.86 24.77
N GLU A 356 -6.86 4.29 25.42
CA GLU A 356 -6.79 3.70 26.76
C GLU A 356 -6.60 2.19 26.63
N LEU A 357 -5.53 1.64 27.24
CA LEU A 357 -5.32 0.21 27.34
C LEU A 357 -6.05 -0.32 28.58
N LEU A 358 -7.08 -1.15 28.38
CA LEU A 358 -7.84 -1.77 29.46
C LEU A 358 -7.17 -3.06 29.94
N SER A 359 -6.62 -3.81 28.99
CA SER A 359 -5.73 -4.96 29.21
C SER A 359 -4.88 -5.14 27.95
N GLY A 360 -3.65 -5.61 28.10
CA GLY A 360 -2.78 -5.73 26.93
C GLY A 360 -1.49 -6.48 27.12
N SER A 361 -1.31 -7.20 28.24
CA SER A 361 -0.08 -7.96 28.51
C SER A 361 -0.42 -9.37 28.94
N ILE A 362 0.22 -10.36 28.30
CA ILE A 362 0.05 -11.79 28.60
C ILE A 362 1.33 -12.55 28.26
N GLN A 363 1.65 -13.57 29.07
CA GLN A 363 2.66 -14.57 28.71
C GLN A 363 1.98 -15.85 28.21
N VAL A 364 2.24 -16.20 26.96
CA VAL A 364 1.76 -17.41 26.31
C VAL A 364 2.75 -18.54 26.55
N GLN A 365 2.31 -19.58 27.25
CA GLN A 365 3.19 -20.69 27.66
C GLN A 365 3.76 -21.46 26.47
N THR A 366 2.91 -21.82 25.50
CA THR A 366 3.32 -22.53 24.29
C THR A 366 2.45 -22.12 23.10
N ILE A 367 3.08 -21.94 21.94
CA ILE A 367 2.41 -21.87 20.63
C ILE A 367 2.96 -23.02 19.77
N LYS A 368 2.09 -23.97 19.39
CA LYS A 368 2.48 -25.12 18.56
C LYS A 368 3.00 -24.66 17.20
N SER A 369 3.93 -25.42 16.62
CA SER A 369 4.43 -25.21 15.25
C SER A 369 3.28 -25.12 14.26
N GLY A 370 3.26 -24.07 13.43
CA GLY A 370 2.18 -23.83 12.47
C GLY A 370 0.82 -23.55 13.11
N GLY A 371 0.74 -23.37 14.42
CA GLY A 371 -0.47 -22.97 15.13
C GLY A 371 -0.48 -21.48 15.43
N PHE A 372 -1.62 -20.99 15.90
CA PHE A 372 -1.73 -19.66 16.49
C PHE A 372 -2.46 -19.70 17.83
N VAL A 373 -2.25 -18.68 18.64
CA VAL A 373 -3.06 -18.39 19.82
C VAL A 373 -3.91 -17.16 19.56
N ASP A 374 -5.17 -17.20 19.99
CA ASP A 374 -6.09 -16.07 19.96
C ASP A 374 -6.06 -15.36 21.30
N LEU A 375 -5.59 -14.10 21.30
CA LEU A 375 -5.43 -13.27 22.48
C LEU A 375 -6.49 -12.17 22.55
N SER A 376 -7.59 -12.31 21.79
CA SER A 376 -8.57 -11.22 21.67
C SER A 376 -9.21 -10.84 22.99
N LYS A 377 -9.31 -11.78 23.94
CA LYS A 377 -9.92 -11.54 25.25
C LYS A 377 -8.99 -10.71 26.16
N GLU A 378 -7.69 -10.85 25.98
CA GLU A 378 -6.65 -10.23 26.79
C GLU A 378 -6.19 -8.88 26.21
N MET A 379 -6.46 -8.63 24.93
CA MET A 379 -6.09 -7.41 24.22
C MET A 379 -7.28 -6.47 24.11
N ARG A 380 -7.53 -5.67 25.17
CA ARG A 380 -8.70 -4.77 25.27
C ARG A 380 -8.28 -3.32 25.32
N VAL A 381 -8.92 -2.50 24.50
CA VAL A 381 -8.66 -1.06 24.39
C VAL A 381 -9.96 -0.27 24.42
N ARG A 382 -9.87 1.01 24.75
CA ARG A 382 -10.95 1.99 24.59
C ARG A 382 -10.38 3.24 23.93
N PHE A 383 -11.12 3.81 22.97
CA PHE A 383 -10.73 5.07 22.33
C PHE A 383 -11.50 6.22 22.97
N VAL A 384 -10.80 7.21 23.52
CA VAL A 384 -11.40 8.22 24.42
C VAL A 384 -11.77 9.54 23.74
N GLY A 385 -11.55 9.69 22.43
CA GLY A 385 -11.96 10.89 21.71
C GLY A 385 -11.89 10.79 20.19
N GLY A 386 -12.79 11.52 19.54
CA GLY A 386 -12.86 11.70 18.09
C GLY A 386 -13.84 12.83 17.74
N GLY A 387 -13.35 14.05 17.63
CA GLY A 387 -14.06 15.14 16.95
C GLY A 387 -13.52 15.27 15.53
N GLY A 388 -14.37 15.55 14.54
CA GLY A 388 -13.95 15.74 13.15
C GLY A 388 -14.03 14.47 12.31
N TYR A 389 -12.96 14.15 11.57
CA TYR A 389 -12.89 13.00 10.65
C TYR A 389 -12.30 11.76 11.32
N PHE A 390 -12.08 10.68 10.55
CA PHE A 390 -11.37 9.49 11.03
C PHE A 390 -10.01 9.88 11.58
N ALA A 391 -9.79 9.65 12.88
CA ALA A 391 -8.53 9.99 13.53
C ALA A 391 -7.58 8.77 13.48
N PRO A 392 -6.35 8.91 12.95
CA PRO A 392 -5.38 7.84 13.03
C PRO A 392 -4.97 7.60 14.48
N ALA A 393 -4.80 6.34 14.84
CA ALA A 393 -4.16 5.93 16.08
C ALA A 393 -3.29 4.71 15.82
N ARG A 394 -2.27 4.52 16.67
CA ARG A 394 -1.35 3.40 16.58
C ARG A 394 -1.15 2.74 17.94
N LEU A 395 -1.18 1.42 17.93
CA LEU A 395 -0.68 0.58 19.01
C LEU A 395 0.65 -0.04 18.58
N GLN A 396 1.52 -0.33 19.54
CA GLN A 396 2.72 -1.13 19.32
C GLN A 396 2.53 -2.47 20.01
N LEU A 397 2.51 -3.56 19.22
CA LEU A 397 2.48 -4.92 19.72
C LEU A 397 3.91 -5.43 19.86
N ARG A 398 4.41 -5.42 21.09
CA ARG A 398 5.71 -5.97 21.44
C ARG A 398 5.57 -7.46 21.76
N MET A 399 6.38 -8.29 21.13
CA MET A 399 6.45 -9.73 21.39
C MET A 399 7.88 -10.10 21.77
N VAL A 400 8.05 -10.68 22.95
CA VAL A 400 9.32 -11.23 23.43
C VAL A 400 9.26 -12.76 23.32
N TYR A 401 10.26 -13.35 22.69
CA TYR A 401 10.34 -14.80 22.43
C TYR A 401 11.77 -15.32 22.63
N ASP A 402 11.90 -16.62 22.86
CA ASP A 402 13.17 -17.28 23.21
C ASP A 402 13.94 -16.55 24.34
N GLY A 403 13.21 -16.07 25.35
CA GLY A 403 13.74 -15.43 26.55
C GLY A 403 14.15 -13.95 26.42
N TRP A 404 14.69 -13.52 25.27
CA TRP A 404 15.20 -12.14 25.12
C TRP A 404 15.00 -11.49 23.75
N TYR A 405 14.66 -12.23 22.70
CA TYR A 405 14.45 -11.61 21.39
C TYR A 405 13.14 -10.83 21.40
N THR A 406 13.17 -9.61 20.86
CA THR A 406 11.99 -8.75 20.79
C THR A 406 11.68 -8.43 19.34
N VAL A 407 10.41 -8.51 18.98
CA VAL A 407 9.86 -7.90 17.76
C VAL A 407 8.73 -6.94 18.17
N SER A 408 8.66 -5.77 17.55
CA SER A 408 7.56 -4.83 17.73
C SER A 408 6.86 -4.64 16.40
N VAL A 409 5.53 -4.76 16.40
CA VAL A 409 4.69 -4.61 15.21
C VAL A 409 3.73 -3.44 15.43
N PRO A 410 3.77 -2.39 14.58
CA PRO A 410 2.79 -1.32 14.65
C PRO A 410 1.42 -1.84 14.18
N ILE A 411 0.38 -1.46 14.91
CA ILE A 411 -1.02 -1.72 14.55
C ILE A 411 -1.69 -0.37 14.31
N ASP A 412 -1.83 -0.03 13.03
CA ASP A 412 -2.52 1.16 12.56
C ASP A 412 -4.02 0.94 12.50
N LEU A 413 -4.76 1.86 13.10
CA LEU A 413 -6.22 1.84 13.12
C LEU A 413 -6.77 3.24 12.90
N LEU A 414 -8.06 3.29 12.57
CA LEU A 414 -8.79 4.53 12.37
C LEU A 414 -9.92 4.61 13.42
N VAL A 415 -9.89 5.65 14.24
CA VAL A 415 -10.96 5.94 15.18
C VAL A 415 -12.06 6.69 14.43
N VAL A 416 -13.26 6.14 14.44
CA VAL A 416 -14.45 6.74 13.81
C VAL A 416 -14.81 8.03 14.58
N PRO A 417 -15.33 9.08 13.93
CA PRO A 417 -15.84 10.25 14.63
C PRO A 417 -16.90 9.86 15.69
N GLY A 418 -16.82 10.45 16.89
CA GLY A 418 -17.78 10.20 17.97
C GLY A 418 -19.17 10.74 17.67
N GLN A 419 -19.26 11.74 16.78
CA GLN A 419 -20.50 12.22 16.20
C GLN A 419 -20.34 12.25 14.68
N ILE A 420 -21.15 11.45 13.99
CA ILE A 420 -21.30 11.52 12.53
C ILE A 420 -22.63 12.25 12.27
N PRO A 421 -22.60 13.49 11.75
CA PRO A 421 -23.85 14.18 11.42
C PRO A 421 -24.62 13.35 10.40
N ARG A 422 -25.93 13.26 10.58
CA ARG A 422 -26.78 12.61 9.58
C ARG A 422 -26.68 13.43 8.29
N PRO A 423 -26.52 12.78 7.12
CA PRO A 423 -26.60 13.49 5.86
C PRO A 423 -27.98 14.14 5.72
N ALA A 424 -28.04 15.27 5.01
CA ALA A 424 -29.30 15.97 4.77
C ALA A 424 -30.26 15.08 3.96
N GLU A 425 -29.70 14.22 3.11
CA GLU A 425 -30.44 13.27 2.28
C GLU A 425 -29.52 12.15 1.80
N VAL A 426 -30.07 10.97 1.53
CA VAL A 426 -29.37 9.83 0.93
C VAL A 426 -30.17 9.33 -0.26
N GLN A 427 -29.49 9.05 -1.37
CA GLN A 427 -30.07 8.42 -2.55
C GLN A 427 -29.30 7.16 -2.87
N VAL A 428 -30.04 6.05 -3.01
CA VAL A 428 -29.51 4.75 -3.43
C VAL A 428 -29.74 4.61 -4.92
N LEU A 429 -28.70 4.37 -5.70
CA LEU A 429 -28.79 4.16 -7.14
C LEU A 429 -28.52 2.69 -7.44
N ASP A 430 -29.59 1.98 -7.80
CA ASP A 430 -29.75 0.55 -8.05
C ASP A 430 -30.12 0.30 -9.52
N GLY A 431 -29.57 1.08 -10.44
CA GLY A 431 -29.88 1.06 -11.88
C GLY A 431 -30.76 2.22 -12.35
N ARG A 432 -31.27 3.06 -11.43
CA ARG A 432 -32.04 4.26 -11.78
C ARG A 432 -31.15 5.44 -12.18
N GLU A 433 -31.70 6.29 -13.05
CA GLU A 433 -31.10 7.56 -13.43
C GLU A 433 -31.53 8.68 -12.46
N MET A 434 -30.57 9.46 -11.98
CA MET A 434 -30.80 10.61 -11.12
C MET A 434 -29.93 11.78 -11.55
N THR A 435 -30.45 13.00 -11.40
CA THR A 435 -29.69 14.23 -11.61
C THR A 435 -29.34 14.86 -10.27
N PHE A 436 -28.05 15.01 -10.02
CA PHE A 436 -27.50 15.53 -8.79
C PHE A 436 -26.88 16.90 -8.99
N LYS A 437 -27.13 17.80 -8.03
CA LYS A 437 -26.35 19.04 -7.89
C LYS A 437 -25.03 18.72 -7.23
N VAL A 438 -23.93 18.74 -7.97
CA VAL A 438 -22.58 18.44 -7.46
C VAL A 438 -21.71 19.70 -7.49
N PHE A 439 -20.85 19.89 -6.51
CA PHE A 439 -19.88 20.98 -6.55
C PHE A 439 -18.71 20.65 -7.48
N ARG A 440 -18.38 21.58 -8.37
CA ARG A 440 -17.20 21.50 -9.24
C ARG A 440 -16.32 22.70 -9.00
N GLN A 441 -15.10 22.45 -8.51
CA GLN A 441 -14.09 23.51 -8.35
C GLN A 441 -13.74 24.13 -9.71
N LYS A 442 -13.59 25.47 -9.71
CA LYS A 442 -13.19 26.23 -10.91
C LYS A 442 -11.66 26.30 -10.98
N GLY A 443 -11.04 25.12 -10.98
CA GLY A 443 -9.57 25.00 -10.96
C GLY A 443 -8.94 25.68 -9.74
N ASN A 444 -7.79 26.29 -9.98
CA ASN A 444 -6.67 26.28 -9.02
C ASN A 444 -6.51 27.56 -8.20
N GLN A 445 -7.30 28.58 -8.51
CA GLN A 445 -7.25 29.90 -7.88
C GLN A 445 -8.40 30.10 -6.87
N GLY A 446 -9.05 28.99 -6.49
CA GLY A 446 -10.27 29.00 -5.68
C GLY A 446 -11.52 29.35 -6.49
N GLY A 447 -12.66 29.14 -5.86
CA GLY A 447 -13.96 29.23 -6.50
C GLY A 447 -14.42 27.91 -7.11
N GLY A 448 -15.58 27.94 -7.71
CA GLY A 448 -16.30 26.74 -8.11
C GLY A 448 -17.78 27.06 -8.20
N GLY A 449 -18.54 26.08 -8.64
CA GLY A 449 -19.97 26.21 -8.71
C GLY A 449 -20.64 24.86 -8.72
N THR A 450 -21.91 24.88 -8.39
CA THR A 450 -22.77 23.71 -8.52
C THR A 450 -23.04 23.47 -10.00
N VAL A 451 -22.88 22.23 -10.44
CA VAL A 451 -23.28 21.76 -11.76
C VAL A 451 -24.25 20.60 -11.59
N ASP A 452 -25.19 20.46 -12.52
CA ASP A 452 -26.07 19.29 -12.56
C ASP A 452 -25.31 18.13 -13.24
N LEU A 453 -25.32 16.97 -12.58
CA LEU A 453 -24.70 15.74 -13.04
C LEU A 453 -25.76 14.64 -13.07
N SER A 454 -26.13 14.21 -14.27
CA SER A 454 -27.00 13.05 -14.47
C SER A 454 -26.17 11.78 -14.50
N VAL A 455 -26.52 10.81 -13.65
CA VAL A 455 -25.86 9.50 -13.57
C VAL A 455 -26.88 8.38 -13.53
N THR A 456 -26.52 7.26 -14.15
CA THR A 456 -27.22 5.98 -14.03
C THR A 456 -26.23 4.99 -13.46
N GLU A 457 -26.39 4.64 -12.18
CA GLU A 457 -25.45 3.80 -11.44
C GLU A 457 -26.18 2.67 -10.71
N GLY A 458 -25.46 1.59 -10.39
CA GLY A 458 -26.03 0.38 -9.80
C GLY A 458 -26.64 -0.58 -10.83
N LYS A 459 -27.12 -1.72 -10.35
CA LYS A 459 -27.83 -2.77 -11.10
C LYS A 459 -28.91 -3.38 -10.21
N GLY A 460 -30.16 -3.22 -10.60
CA GLY A 460 -31.31 -3.60 -9.79
C GLY A 460 -32.59 -3.17 -10.48
N ASN A 461 -33.68 -3.13 -9.71
CA ASN A 461 -35.01 -2.81 -10.21
C ASN A 461 -35.27 -1.29 -10.34
N GLY A 462 -34.35 -0.44 -9.85
CA GLY A 462 -34.42 1.02 -9.97
C GLY A 462 -35.42 1.68 -9.01
N ASN A 463 -35.88 0.98 -7.98
CA ASN A 463 -36.84 1.49 -7.01
C ASN A 463 -36.17 2.36 -5.92
N GLY A 464 -34.83 2.42 -5.88
CA GLY A 464 -34.08 3.18 -4.90
C GLY A 464 -34.02 2.53 -3.51
N ILE A 465 -34.30 1.23 -3.42
CA ILE A 465 -34.22 0.38 -2.24
C ILE A 465 -33.25 -0.74 -2.59
N LEU A 466 -32.16 -0.88 -1.84
CA LEU A 466 -31.20 -1.95 -2.09
C LEU A 466 -31.76 -3.30 -1.64
N GLU A 467 -32.00 -4.20 -2.59
CA GLU A 467 -32.52 -5.55 -2.36
C GLU A 467 -31.42 -6.63 -2.52
N PRO A 468 -31.57 -7.82 -1.90
CA PRO A 468 -30.60 -8.90 -2.03
C PRO A 468 -30.35 -9.29 -3.50
N GLY A 469 -29.08 -9.26 -3.92
CA GLY A 469 -28.67 -9.59 -5.29
C GLY A 469 -28.47 -8.38 -6.21
N GLU A 470 -28.81 -7.18 -5.74
CA GLU A 470 -28.57 -5.93 -6.47
C GLU A 470 -27.20 -5.31 -6.15
N GLU A 471 -26.72 -4.47 -7.07
CA GLU A 471 -25.58 -3.59 -6.86
C GLU A 471 -26.08 -2.15 -6.73
N ALA A 472 -25.66 -1.42 -5.71
CA ALA A 472 -26.01 0.00 -5.61
C ALA A 472 -24.83 0.91 -5.32
N THR A 473 -24.98 2.16 -5.74
CA THR A 473 -24.14 3.27 -5.27
C THR A 473 -24.95 4.16 -4.34
N PHE A 474 -24.25 4.81 -3.41
CA PHE A 474 -24.87 5.69 -2.43
C PHE A 474 -24.38 7.11 -2.65
N TRP A 475 -25.32 8.03 -2.72
CA TRP A 475 -25.07 9.46 -2.81
C TRP A 475 -25.65 10.14 -1.58
N VAL A 476 -24.87 11.03 -0.97
CA VAL A 476 -25.33 11.80 0.19
C VAL A 476 -25.31 13.28 -0.12
N ARG A 477 -26.32 13.99 0.35
CA ARG A 477 -26.37 15.45 0.28
C ARG A 477 -25.75 16.02 1.55
N MET A 478 -24.69 16.81 1.38
CA MET A 478 -23.99 17.48 2.49
C MET A 478 -24.40 18.95 2.54
N GLU A 479 -24.72 19.46 3.72
CA GLU A 479 -25.04 20.89 3.89
C GLU A 479 -23.82 21.78 3.60
N GLN A 480 -22.63 21.29 3.96
CA GLN A 480 -21.34 21.94 3.78
C GLN A 480 -20.31 20.90 3.35
N GLY A 481 -19.74 21.06 2.17
CA GLY A 481 -18.57 20.29 1.72
C GLY A 481 -17.26 20.83 2.30
N MET A 482 -16.12 20.35 1.82
CA MET A 482 -14.81 20.84 2.28
C MET A 482 -14.50 22.25 1.77
N ASP A 483 -14.98 22.60 0.58
CA ASP A 483 -14.81 23.93 0.01
C ASP A 483 -15.86 24.90 0.59
N PRO A 484 -15.51 26.14 0.96
CA PRO A 484 -16.48 27.12 1.47
C PRO A 484 -17.65 27.41 0.53
N PHE A 485 -17.50 27.20 -0.78
CA PHE A 485 -18.57 27.37 -1.78
C PHE A 485 -19.41 26.10 -2.02
N ASP A 486 -18.96 24.96 -1.51
CA ASP A 486 -19.68 23.69 -1.61
C ASP A 486 -20.80 23.63 -0.57
N LYS A 487 -22.01 24.01 -1.00
CA LYS A 487 -23.20 24.13 -0.15
C LYS A 487 -24.32 23.28 -0.70
N ASN A 488 -24.88 22.41 0.15
CA ASN A 488 -26.04 21.57 -0.20
C ASN A 488 -25.84 20.74 -1.48
N THR A 489 -24.63 20.25 -1.74
CA THR A 489 -24.35 19.42 -2.93
C THR A 489 -24.24 17.94 -2.60
N TRP A 490 -24.30 17.12 -3.65
CA TRP A 490 -24.34 15.67 -3.59
C TRP A 490 -22.95 15.06 -3.80
N HIS A 491 -22.62 14.07 -2.99
CA HIS A 491 -21.35 13.37 -3.04
C HIS A 491 -21.57 11.85 -3.10
N ARG A 492 -20.92 11.21 -4.07
CA ARG A 492 -20.84 9.76 -4.13
C ARG A 492 -20.02 9.24 -2.96
N CYS A 493 -20.55 8.26 -2.23
CA CYS A 493 -19.96 7.78 -1.00
C CYS A 493 -19.40 6.37 -1.11
N LYS A 494 -18.36 6.13 -0.32
CA LYS A 494 -17.91 4.77 0.01
C LYS A 494 -18.66 4.32 1.26
N VAL A 495 -19.28 3.14 1.19
CA VAL A 495 -20.01 2.57 2.33
C VAL A 495 -19.08 1.64 3.10
N HIS A 496 -19.01 1.87 4.42
CA HIS A 496 -18.38 0.96 5.36
C HIS A 496 -19.48 0.36 6.24
N THR A 497 -19.62 -0.95 6.17
CA THR A 497 -20.67 -1.70 6.86
C THR A 497 -20.07 -2.94 7.52
N ASP A 498 -20.65 -3.31 8.67
CA ASP A 498 -20.38 -4.55 9.40
C ASP A 498 -21.44 -5.63 9.08
N SER A 499 -22.42 -5.29 8.24
CA SER A 499 -23.40 -6.25 7.73
C SER A 499 -22.69 -7.35 6.95
N SER A 500 -23.11 -8.60 7.12
CA SER A 500 -22.70 -9.69 6.22
C SER A 500 -23.44 -9.67 4.88
N TRP A 501 -24.49 -8.84 4.77
CA TRP A 501 -25.39 -8.74 3.61
C TRP A 501 -25.09 -7.55 2.69
N LEU A 502 -24.37 -6.56 3.18
CA LEU A 502 -23.92 -5.34 2.47
C LEU A 502 -22.41 -5.28 2.60
#